data_AF-A0A6L6ZZ60-F1
#
_entry.id   AF-A0A6L6ZZ60-F1
#
_cell.length_a   1.000
_cell.length_b   1.000
_cell.length_c   1.000
_cell.angle_alpha   90.00
_cell.angle_beta   90.00
_cell.angle_gamma   90.00
#
_symmetry.space_group_name_H-M   'P 1'
#
loop_
_entity.id
_entity.type
_entity.pdbx_description
1 polymer ?
#
loop_
_entity_poly.entity_id
_entity_poly.type
_entity_poly.pdbx_seq_one_letter_code
_entity_poly.pdbx_strand_id
1 'polypeptide(L)' 'MQERHTEQDYRALLIADTPIIDVRAPIEFEQGAMPAAINLPLMNNDERAAVGT' A
#
# COMPACT_ATOMS: atom_id res chain seq x y z
N MET A 1 3.51 19.57 -14.88
CA MET A 1 2.84 18.27 -15.11
C MET A 1 3.82 17.21 -14.68
N GLN A 2 3.47 16.34 -13.72
CA GLN A 2 4.36 15.25 -13.34
C GLN A 2 4.39 14.20 -14.46
N GLU A 3 5.58 13.73 -14.78
CA GLU A 3 5.81 12.62 -15.69
C GLU A 3 5.26 11.34 -15.04
N ARG A 4 4.54 10.52 -15.81
CA ARG A 4 4.03 9.24 -15.27
C ARG A 4 5.16 8.23 -15.21
N HIS A 5 5.32 7.58 -14.07
CA HIS A 5 6.24 6.45 -13.92
C HIS A 5 5.83 5.28 -14.82
N THR A 6 6.83 4.56 -15.29
CA THR A 6 6.72 3.40 -16.18
C THR A 6 6.67 2.09 -15.39
N GLU A 7 6.33 0.97 -16.04
CA GLU A 7 6.43 -0.36 -15.43
C GLU A 7 7.84 -0.64 -14.90
N GLN A 8 8.87 -0.20 -15.63
CA GLN A 8 10.28 -0.45 -15.31
C GLN A 8 10.67 0.21 -13.98
N ASP A 9 10.13 1.40 -13.70
CA ASP A 9 10.35 2.11 -12.44
C ASP A 9 9.79 1.31 -11.26
N TYR A 10 8.54 0.82 -11.36
CA TYR A 10 7.92 0.02 -10.30
C TYR A 10 8.63 -1.32 -10.11
N ARG A 11 9.05 -1.98 -11.20
CA ARG A 11 9.82 -3.24 -11.10
C ARG A 11 11.12 -3.06 -10.35
N ALA A 12 11.84 -1.97 -10.62
CA ALA A 12 13.10 -1.68 -9.94
C ALA A 12 12.91 -1.54 -8.42
N LEU A 13 11.85 -0.84 -7.99
CA LEU A 13 11.54 -0.66 -6.57
C LEU A 13 11.18 -2.00 -5.88
N LEU A 14 10.35 -2.82 -6.54
CA LEU A 14 9.89 -4.10 -5.99
C LEU A 14 11.02 -5.13 -5.90
N ILE A 15 11.90 -5.22 -6.90
CA ILE A 15 13.05 -6.14 -6.87
C ILE A 15 14.07 -5.74 -5.80
N ALA A 16 14.19 -4.45 -5.52
CA ALA A 16 15.11 -3.93 -4.51
C ALA A 16 14.58 -4.04 -3.07
N ASP A 17 13.42 -4.69 -2.83
CA ASP A 17 12.74 -4.72 -1.53
C ASP A 17 12.60 -3.33 -0.91
N THR A 18 12.36 -2.32 -1.75
CA THR A 18 12.21 -0.94 -1.27
C THR A 18 11.02 -0.87 -0.30
N PRO A 19 11.18 -0.35 0.92
CA PRO A 19 10.08 -0.28 1.88
C PRO A 19 8.86 0.44 1.31
N ILE A 20 7.69 -0.18 1.42
CA ILE A 20 6.42 0.36 0.93
C ILE A 20 5.56 0.76 2.13
N ILE A 21 4.98 1.95 2.11
CA ILE A 21 3.97 2.32 3.10
C ILE A 21 2.62 1.84 2.59
N ASP A 22 2.01 0.90 3.32
CA ASP A 22 0.64 0.47 3.07
C ASP A 22 -0.31 1.26 3.96
N VAL A 23 -1.10 2.13 3.33
CA VAL A 23 -2.03 3.05 4.01
C VAL A 23 -3.43 2.47 4.22
N ARG A 24 -3.67 1.23 3.78
CA ARG A 24 -4.95 0.53 3.92
C ARG A 24 -5.27 0.23 5.39
N ALA A 25 -6.52 -0.14 5.66
CA ALA A 25 -6.91 -0.55 7.00
C ALA A 25 -6.17 -1.83 7.43
N PRO A 26 -5.95 -2.04 8.73
CA PRO A 26 -5.24 -3.22 9.24
C PRO A 26 -5.79 -4.55 8.70
N ILE A 27 -7.12 -4.70 8.62
CA ILE A 27 -7.75 -5.93 8.11
C ILE A 27 -7.43 -6.22 6.65
N GLU A 28 -7.23 -5.19 5.81
CA GLU A 28 -6.87 -5.35 4.40
C GLU A 28 -5.39 -5.71 4.24
N PHE A 29 -4.53 -5.23 5.14
CA PHE A 29 -3.11 -5.59 5.20
C PHE A 29 -2.92 -7.05 5.65
N GLU A 30 -3.65 -7.47 6.70
CA GLU A 30 -3.61 -8.84 7.23
C GLU A 30 -4.09 -9.89 6.22
N GLN A 31 -5.00 -9.53 5.31
CA GLN A 31 -5.46 -10.39 4.22
C GLN A 31 -4.39 -10.64 3.14
N GLY A 32 -3.38 -9.76 3.07
CA GLY A 32 -2.31 -9.84 2.11
C GLY A 32 -1.69 -8.48 1.85
N ALA A 33 -0.37 -8.41 1.97
CA ALA A 33 0.42 -7.22 1.72
C ALA A 33 1.60 -7.53 0.80
N MET A 34 2.10 -6.49 0.14
CA MET A 34 3.32 -6.62 -0.66
C MET A 34 4.52 -6.94 0.24
N PRO A 35 5.52 -7.68 -0.27
CA PRO A 35 6.82 -7.78 0.39
C PRO A 35 7.39 -6.39 0.71
N ALA A 36 8.10 -6.29 1.84
CA ALA A 36 8.65 -5.03 2.36
C ALA A 36 7.61 -3.93 2.70
N ALA A 37 6.31 -4.24 2.71
CA ALA A 37 5.28 -3.29 3.12
C ALA A 37 5.19 -3.14 4.64
N ILE A 38 4.99 -1.90 5.09
CA ILE A 38 4.76 -1.51 6.49
C ILE A 38 3.39 -0.84 6.54
N ASN A 39 2.47 -1.38 7.33
CA ASN A 39 1.14 -0.78 7.48
C ASN A 39 1.21 0.48 8.34
N LEU A 40 0.87 1.63 7.75
CA LEU A 40 0.64 2.91 8.44
C LEU A 40 -0.78 3.37 8.06
N PRO A 41 -1.80 2.80 8.72
CA PRO A 41 -3.17 2.92 8.26
C PRO A 41 -3.68 4.35 8.38
N LEU A 42 -4.36 4.83 7.34
CA LEU A 42 -5.09 6.11 7.40
C LEU A 42 -6.39 6.01 8.20
N MET A 43 -6.94 4.79 8.30
CA MET A 43 -8.22 4.50 8.95
C MET A 43 -8.12 3.19 9.70
N ASN A 44 -8.82 3.09 10.84
CA ASN A 44 -9.05 1.80 11.48
C ASN A 44 -10.12 0.98 10.71
N ASN A 45 -10.36 -0.27 11.12
CA ASN A 45 -11.29 -1.17 10.43
C ASN A 45 -12.73 -0.64 10.41
N ASP A 46 -13.18 0.00 11.49
CA ASP A 46 -14.55 0.52 11.62
C ASP A 46 -14.75 1.78 10.75
N GLU A 47 -13.78 2.68 10.75
CA GLU A 47 -13.75 3.86 9.87
C GLU A 47 -13.72 3.46 8.40
N ARG A 48 -12.89 2.45 8.06
CA ARG A 48 -12.80 1.91 6.71
C ARG A 48 -14.12 1.30 6.24
N ALA A 49 -14.83 0.62 7.13
CA ALA A 49 -16.15 0.05 6.85
C ALA A 49 -17.20 1.16 6.64
N ALA A 50 -17.17 2.23 7.44
CA ALA A 50 -18.09 3.35 7.33
C ALA A 50 -17.94 4.14 6.01
N VAL A 51 -16.75 4.17 5.41
CA VAL A 51 -16.51 4.79 4.10
C VAL A 51 -16.89 3.88 2.93
N GLY A 52 -16.81 2.55 3.12
CA GLY A 52 -16.90 1.54 2.07
C GLY A 52 -18.30 0.96 1.81
N THR A 53 -19.36 1.63 2.24
CA THR A 53 -20.76 1.25 1.93
C THR A 53 -21.17 1.59 0.51
#